data_AF-B9PHE1-F1
#
_entry.id   AF-B9PHE1-F1
#
_cell.length_a   1.000
_cell.length_b   1.000
_cell.length_c   1.000
_cell.angle_alpha   90.00
_cell.angle_beta   90.00
_cell.angle_gamma   90.00
#
_symmetry.space_group_name_H-M   'P 1'
#
loop_
_entity.id
_entity.type
_entity.pdbx_description
1 polymer ?
#
loop_
_entity_poly.entity_id
_entity_poly.type
_entity_poly.pdbx_seq_one_letter_code
_entity_poly.pdbx_strand_id
1 'polypeptide(L)'
;MAASRTPSNPTPYSAELQTFLITKFDPLLAIVRELNDRLQNSEKERYRLERRTQRLESQFLALAESVEKGKPLEKSGLDDEDTLTVPRDAVKSEEALVAPWLFSCQTGTPTSALQVLLEFTPDTTEELDVKLWKREEDMWIMFLEELPDAFAVHKPESLQLLDLRRAARRALLELCRGEALFILRNVPGKAEASSCPAAITLVAILAAALSEAWRRVEAAEPATLGRVALVLEGSAIGSRLRAGRNRLHIEPLN
;
A
#
# COMPACT_ATOMS: atom_id res chain seq x y z
N MET A 1 35.55 -24.70 51.83
CA MET A 1 36.36 -25.17 50.69
C MET A 1 35.41 -25.37 49.52
N ALA A 2 35.58 -24.85 48.31
CA ALA A 2 36.59 -24.04 47.67
C ALA A 2 35.88 -23.27 46.54
N ALA A 3 36.19 -21.98 46.34
CA ALA A 3 35.76 -21.26 45.13
C ALA A 3 36.88 -21.38 44.09
N SER A 4 36.52 -21.93 42.93
CA SER A 4 37.34 -22.16 41.76
C SER A 4 37.94 -20.86 41.21
N ARG A 5 39.26 -20.87 41.00
CA ARG A 5 40.02 -19.83 40.30
C ARG A 5 39.57 -19.74 38.84
N THR A 6 39.18 -18.55 38.38
CA THR A 6 39.18 -18.21 36.94
C THR A 6 40.56 -17.71 36.54
N PRO A 7 41.07 -18.09 35.35
CA PRO A 7 42.42 -17.72 34.92
C PRO A 7 42.43 -16.27 34.44
N SER A 8 43.20 -15.43 35.13
CA SER A 8 43.55 -14.09 34.68
C SER A 8 44.54 -14.19 33.51
N ASN A 9 44.10 -13.92 32.29
CA ASN A 9 45.01 -13.48 31.23
C ASN A 9 45.33 -12.00 31.49
N PRO A 10 46.58 -11.62 31.82
CA PRO A 10 46.94 -10.24 32.05
C PRO A 10 47.13 -9.58 30.67
N THR A 11 46.08 -8.97 30.14
CA THR A 11 46.27 -7.99 29.07
C THR A 11 46.83 -6.70 29.70
N PRO A 12 47.82 -6.04 29.07
CA PRO A 12 48.58 -4.94 29.67
C PRO A 12 47.81 -3.61 29.80
N TYR A 13 46.49 -3.63 29.61
CA TYR A 13 45.66 -2.43 29.56
C TYR A 13 44.92 -2.22 30.88
N SER A 14 44.81 -0.97 31.35
CA SER A 14 44.06 -0.62 32.55
C SER A 14 42.60 -1.07 32.44
N ALA A 15 41.98 -1.47 33.56
CA ALA A 15 40.60 -1.97 33.59
C ALA A 15 39.59 -0.96 33.01
N GLU A 16 39.88 0.33 33.14
CA GLU A 16 39.10 1.43 32.55
C GLU A 16 39.19 1.45 31.02
N LEU A 17 40.38 1.23 30.44
CA LEU A 17 40.57 1.13 28.99
C LEU A 17 39.86 -0.11 28.42
N GLN A 18 39.88 -1.24 29.13
CA GLN A 18 39.15 -2.44 28.71
C GLN A 18 37.64 -2.20 28.70
N THR A 19 37.13 -1.52 29.73
CA THR A 19 35.71 -1.17 29.82
C THR A 19 35.29 -0.18 28.74
N PHE A 20 36.13 0.82 28.44
CA PHE A 20 35.89 1.76 27.34
C PHE A 20 35.91 1.07 25.97
N LEU A 21 36.88 0.18 25.74
CA LEU A 21 36.98 -0.60 24.50
C LEU A 21 35.70 -1.40 24.24
N ILE A 22 35.21 -2.13 25.25
CA ILE A 22 34.03 -2.99 25.12
C ILE A 22 32.73 -2.19 25.02
N THR A 23 32.58 -1.11 25.81
CA THR A 23 31.29 -0.41 25.94
C THR A 23 31.09 0.74 24.98
N LYS A 24 32.18 1.31 24.44
CA LYS A 24 32.13 2.49 23.56
C LYS A 24 32.76 2.22 22.21
N PHE A 25 33.96 1.65 22.17
CA PHE A 25 34.71 1.50 20.94
C PHE A 25 34.18 0.35 20.06
N ASP A 26 33.93 -0.83 20.62
CA ASP A 26 33.43 -1.98 19.87
C ASP A 26 32.03 -1.75 19.27
N PRO A 27 31.06 -1.13 19.97
CA PRO A 27 29.78 -0.75 19.37
C PRO A 27 29.93 0.26 18.23
N LEU A 28 30.83 1.24 18.37
CA LEU A 28 31.09 2.21 17.31
C LEU A 28 31.73 1.54 16.08
N LEU A 29 32.68 0.62 16.29
CA LEU A 29 33.25 -0.17 15.21
C LEU A 29 32.21 -1.06 14.52
N ALA A 30 31.28 -1.64 15.27
CA ALA A 30 30.18 -2.42 14.71
C ALA A 30 29.27 -1.56 13.84
N ILE A 31 28.88 -0.37 14.32
CA ILE A 31 28.07 0.59 13.55
C ILE A 31 28.81 1.03 12.27
N VAL A 32 30.10 1.34 12.37
CA VAL A 32 30.91 1.75 11.20
C VAL A 32 30.99 0.62 10.18
N ARG A 33 31.15 -0.63 10.61
CA ARG A 33 31.13 -1.80 9.71
C ARG A 33 29.77 -1.96 9.03
N GLU A 34 28.69 -1.90 9.80
CA GLU A 34 27.33 -2.03 9.26
C GLU A 34 27.01 -0.92 8.26
N LEU A 35 27.40 0.32 8.55
CA LEU A 35 27.23 1.45 7.63
C LEU A 35 28.06 1.27 6.35
N ASN A 36 29.28 0.76 6.46
CA ASN A 36 30.13 0.49 5.30
C ASN A 36 29.55 -0.65 4.43
N ASP A 37 29.04 -1.71 5.05
CA ASP A 37 28.38 -2.81 4.33
C ASP A 37 27.10 -2.32 3.62
N ARG A 38 26.29 -1.48 4.27
CA ARG A 38 25.12 -0.84 3.66
C ARG A 38 25.51 0.07 2.51
N LEU A 39 26.57 0.86 2.66
CA LEU A 39 27.07 1.74 1.60
C LEU A 39 27.52 0.92 0.38
N GLN A 40 28.32 -0.13 0.57
CA GLN A 40 28.77 -0.99 -0.52
C GLN A 40 27.61 -1.70 -1.23
N ASN A 41 26.60 -2.15 -0.47
CA ASN A 41 25.42 -2.76 -1.07
C ASN A 41 24.61 -1.74 -1.87
N SER A 42 24.45 -0.52 -1.35
CA SER A 42 23.78 0.57 -2.07
C SER A 42 24.53 0.95 -3.34
N GLU A 43 25.86 1.02 -3.32
CA GLU A 43 26.68 1.30 -4.51
C GLU A 43 26.55 0.21 -5.58
N LYS A 44 26.52 -1.06 -5.17
CA LYS A 44 26.30 -2.20 -6.08
C LYS A 44 24.91 -2.15 -6.73
N GLU A 45 23.88 -1.84 -5.95
CA GLU A 45 22.52 -1.71 -6.47
C GLU A 45 22.39 -0.52 -7.41
N ARG A 46 22.98 0.63 -7.05
CA ARG A 46 23.03 1.81 -7.92
C ARG A 46 23.67 1.48 -9.26
N TYR A 47 24.81 0.79 -9.26
CA TYR A 47 25.48 0.37 -10.49
C TYR A 47 24.63 -0.58 -11.34
N ARG A 48 23.93 -1.53 -10.70
CA ARG A 48 23.03 -2.46 -11.38
C ARG A 48 21.84 -1.74 -12.02
N LEU A 49 21.25 -0.78 -11.31
CA LEU A 49 20.14 0.04 -11.80
C LEU A 49 20.58 0.94 -12.94
N GLU A 50 21.73 1.60 -12.82
CA GLU A 50 22.30 2.46 -13.86
C GLU A 50 22.51 1.70 -15.18
N ARG A 51 23.06 0.48 -15.12
CA ARG A 51 23.17 -0.41 -16.29
C ARG A 51 21.80 -0.79 -16.89
N ARG A 52 20.78 -1.00 -16.05
CA ARG A 52 19.43 -1.31 -16.51
C ARG A 52 18.80 -0.11 -17.20
N THR A 53 18.96 1.08 -16.64
CA THR A 53 18.46 2.34 -17.22
C THR A 53 19.10 2.59 -18.57
N GLN A 54 20.42 2.48 -18.70
CA GLN A 54 21.12 2.63 -19.98
C GLN A 54 20.61 1.66 -21.05
N ARG A 55 20.32 0.40 -20.68
CA ARG A 55 19.73 -0.57 -21.60
C ARG A 55 18.32 -0.15 -22.05
N LEU A 56 17.47 0.24 -21.11
CA LEU A 56 16.11 0.68 -21.43
C LEU A 56 16.11 1.95 -22.30
N GLU A 57 16.98 2.92 -22.00
CA GLU A 57 17.17 4.12 -22.82
C GLU A 57 17.60 3.77 -24.24
N SER A 58 18.57 2.86 -24.40
CA SER A 58 18.99 2.41 -25.73
C SER A 58 17.87 1.72 -26.51
N GLN A 59 17.04 0.92 -25.83
CA GLN A 59 15.88 0.25 -26.43
C GLN A 59 14.79 1.25 -26.80
N PHE A 60 14.53 2.24 -25.95
CA PHE A 60 13.56 3.29 -26.21
C PHE A 60 13.96 4.13 -27.42
N LEU A 61 15.24 4.51 -27.54
CA LEU A 61 15.76 5.21 -28.71
C LEU A 61 15.60 4.38 -30.00
N ALA A 62 15.90 3.08 -29.95
CA ALA A 62 15.72 2.19 -31.09
C ALA A 62 14.25 2.03 -31.51
N LEU A 63 13.33 1.98 -30.53
CA LEU A 63 11.89 1.94 -30.77
C LEU A 63 11.37 3.27 -31.34
N ALA A 64 11.81 4.40 -30.79
CA ALA A 64 11.47 5.73 -31.29
C ALA A 64 11.91 5.89 -32.75
N GLU A 65 13.14 5.48 -33.09
CA GLU A 65 13.65 5.50 -34.45
C GLU A 65 12.87 4.56 -35.40
N SER A 66 12.40 3.41 -34.90
CA SER A 66 11.58 2.47 -35.67
C SER A 66 10.19 3.04 -35.98
N VAL A 67 9.59 3.75 -35.01
CA VAL A 67 8.31 4.45 -35.16
C VAL A 67 8.44 5.63 -36.12
N GLU A 68 9.48 6.46 -35.99
CA GLU A 68 9.74 7.58 -36.90
C GLU A 68 9.96 7.12 -38.35
N LYS A 69 10.61 5.97 -38.55
CA LYS A 69 10.86 5.39 -39.88
C LYS A 69 9.68 4.57 -40.43
N GLY A 70 8.56 4.49 -39.70
CA GLY A 70 7.36 3.77 -40.12
C GLY A 70 7.58 2.27 -40.34
N LYS A 71 8.62 1.68 -39.74
CA LYS A 71 8.87 0.24 -39.83
C LYS A 71 7.87 -0.49 -38.94
N PRO A 72 7.31 -1.64 -39.38
CA PRO A 72 6.53 -2.48 -38.48
C PRO A 72 7.42 -2.87 -37.30
N LEU A 73 6.88 -2.74 -36.07
CA LEU A 73 7.55 -3.17 -34.84
C LEU A 73 7.88 -4.66 -34.98
N GLU A 74 9.10 -4.97 -35.40
CA GLU A 74 9.61 -6.32 -35.31
C GLU A 74 9.59 -6.69 -33.83
N LYS A 75 8.93 -7.80 -33.49
CA LYS A 75 9.09 -8.44 -32.19
C LYS A 75 10.58 -8.72 -32.07
N SER A 76 11.31 -7.87 -31.33
CA SER A 76 12.73 -8.06 -31.08
C SER A 76 12.90 -9.50 -30.59
N GLY A 77 13.67 -10.28 -31.34
CA GLY A 77 13.85 -11.71 -31.15
C GLY A 77 14.11 -12.04 -29.69
N LEU A 78 13.21 -12.84 -29.12
CA LEU A 78 13.45 -13.60 -27.90
C LEU A 78 14.20 -14.88 -28.26
N ASP A 79 15.32 -14.75 -28.96
CA ASP A 79 16.23 -15.85 -29.29
C ASP A 79 17.64 -15.40 -28.92
N ASP A 80 17.89 -15.24 -27.63
CA ASP A 80 19.21 -15.49 -27.07
C ASP A 80 19.03 -16.58 -26.02
N GLU A 81 19.63 -17.74 -26.33
CA GLU A 81 19.91 -18.81 -25.40
C GLU A 81 20.80 -18.27 -24.27
N ASP A 82 20.17 -17.72 -23.24
CA ASP A 82 20.69 -17.80 -21.89
C ASP A 82 19.49 -17.66 -20.95
N THR A 83 18.95 -18.81 -20.57
CA THR A 83 17.90 -19.00 -19.58
C THR A 83 18.39 -18.61 -18.18
N LEU A 84 18.64 -17.32 -17.97
CA LEU A 84 18.37 -16.72 -16.68
C LEU A 84 16.86 -16.53 -16.64
N THR A 85 16.21 -17.43 -15.91
CA THR A 85 14.85 -17.30 -15.40
C THR A 85 14.71 -15.99 -14.63
N VAL A 86 14.60 -14.87 -15.35
CA VAL A 86 14.01 -13.65 -14.82
C VAL A 86 12.59 -14.06 -14.48
N PRO A 87 12.20 -14.10 -13.19
CA PRO A 87 10.85 -14.46 -12.82
C PRO A 87 9.93 -13.51 -13.58
N ARG A 88 8.92 -14.04 -14.27
CA ARG A 88 7.86 -13.23 -14.88
C ARG A 88 7.12 -12.32 -13.86
N ASP A 89 7.46 -12.42 -12.58
CA ASP A 89 7.09 -11.49 -11.50
C ASP A 89 7.86 -10.15 -11.52
N ALA A 90 8.92 -10.00 -12.33
CA ALA A 90 9.74 -8.78 -12.36
C ALA A 90 9.16 -7.65 -13.22
N VAL A 91 8.14 -7.93 -14.04
CA VAL A 91 7.30 -6.89 -14.65
C VAL A 91 6.04 -6.82 -13.81
N LYS A 92 6.10 -5.96 -12.78
CA LYS A 92 4.91 -5.55 -12.02
C LYS A 92 3.83 -5.11 -13.03
N SER A 93 2.60 -5.63 -12.86
CA SER A 93 1.40 -5.16 -13.57
C SER A 93 1.36 -3.63 -13.57
N GLU A 94 0.77 -3.00 -14.59
CA GLU A 94 0.53 -1.55 -14.62
C GLU A 94 -0.17 -1.07 -13.32
N GLU A 95 -1.00 -1.94 -12.72
CA GLU A 95 -1.66 -1.76 -11.42
C GLU A 95 -0.69 -1.64 -10.22
N ALA A 96 0.54 -2.14 -10.35
CA ALA A 96 1.58 -2.08 -9.32
C ALA A 96 2.57 -0.90 -9.51
N LEU A 97 2.33 -0.07 -10.53
CA LEU A 97 2.92 1.27 -10.65
C LEU A 97 2.00 2.35 -10.04
N VAL A 98 0.71 2.05 -9.86
CA VAL A 98 -0.25 2.92 -9.17
C VAL A 98 -0.04 2.78 -7.67
N ALA A 99 0.02 3.90 -6.95
CA ALA A 99 0.10 3.90 -5.50
C ALA A 99 -1.09 3.11 -4.92
N PRO A 100 -0.85 2.22 -3.94
CA PRO A 100 -1.92 1.48 -3.30
C PRO A 100 -2.91 2.45 -2.65
N TRP A 101 -4.20 2.20 -2.86
CA TRP A 101 -5.28 2.96 -2.22
C TRP A 101 -6.10 2.10 -1.27
N LEU A 102 -6.00 0.77 -1.39
CA LEU A 102 -6.73 -0.20 -0.58
C LEU A 102 -5.76 -0.94 0.32
N PHE A 103 -5.94 -0.77 1.63
CA PHE A 103 -5.02 -1.27 2.64
C PHE A 103 -5.70 -2.19 3.64
N SER A 104 -4.92 -2.98 4.37
CA SER A 104 -5.39 -3.71 5.55
C SER A 104 -4.49 -3.48 6.75
N CYS A 105 -5.07 -3.36 7.94
CA CYS A 105 -4.35 -3.26 9.20
C CYS A 105 -4.91 -4.22 10.27
N GLN A 106 -4.16 -4.42 11.34
CA GLN A 106 -4.57 -5.27 12.45
C GLN A 106 -5.71 -4.63 13.26
N THR A 107 -6.54 -5.49 13.86
CA THR A 107 -7.61 -5.04 14.75
C THR A 107 -7.06 -4.24 15.94
N GLY A 108 -7.69 -3.10 16.24
CA GLY A 108 -7.29 -2.17 17.30
C GLY A 108 -6.22 -1.16 16.88
N THR A 109 -5.83 -1.10 15.61
CA THR A 109 -4.87 -0.08 15.14
C THR A 109 -5.48 1.33 15.32
N PRO A 110 -4.82 2.25 16.06
CA PRO A 110 -5.38 3.57 16.32
C PRO A 110 -5.41 4.42 15.05
N THR A 111 -6.46 5.24 14.91
CA THR A 111 -6.68 6.18 13.79
C THR A 111 -5.47 7.07 13.56
N SER A 112 -4.89 7.60 14.64
CA SER A 112 -3.74 8.50 14.57
C SER A 112 -2.50 7.83 13.99
N ALA A 113 -2.30 6.52 14.22
CA ALA A 113 -1.20 5.80 13.61
C ALA A 113 -1.42 5.63 12.10
N LEU A 114 -2.65 5.35 11.66
CA LEU A 114 -3.00 5.25 10.24
C LEU A 114 -2.87 6.59 9.52
N GLN A 115 -3.31 7.68 10.17
CA GLN A 115 -3.16 9.05 9.68
C GLN A 115 -1.69 9.42 9.49
N VAL A 116 -0.82 9.10 10.45
CA VAL A 116 0.62 9.38 10.32
C VAL A 116 1.26 8.51 9.24
N LEU A 117 0.96 7.21 9.23
CA LEU A 117 1.54 6.24 8.30
C LEU A 117 1.16 6.55 6.84
N LEU A 118 -0.09 6.94 6.63
CA LEU A 118 -0.62 7.32 5.33
C LEU A 118 -0.64 8.83 5.14
N GLU A 119 0.03 9.64 5.96
CA GLU A 119 0.12 11.10 5.79
C GLU A 119 -1.23 11.81 5.51
N PHE A 120 -2.32 11.42 6.21
CA PHE A 120 -3.63 12.09 6.14
C PHE A 120 -3.88 12.95 7.38
N THR A 121 -4.69 13.99 7.23
CA THR A 121 -5.13 14.84 8.34
C THR A 121 -6.42 14.29 9.00
N PRO A 122 -6.68 14.64 10.27
CA PRO A 122 -7.91 14.22 10.94
C PRO A 122 -9.17 14.78 10.28
N ASP A 123 -9.10 15.97 9.69
CA ASP A 123 -10.26 16.64 9.07
C ASP A 123 -10.77 15.94 7.80
N THR A 124 -9.98 15.02 7.24
CA THR A 124 -10.31 14.24 6.05
C THR A 124 -10.40 12.73 6.35
N THR A 125 -10.44 12.35 7.62
CA THR A 125 -10.45 10.94 8.05
C THR A 125 -11.77 10.57 8.68
N GLU A 126 -12.40 9.51 8.17
CA GLU A 126 -13.70 9.03 8.64
C GLU A 126 -13.67 7.54 8.96
N GLU A 127 -14.42 7.15 9.99
CA GLU A 127 -14.49 5.76 10.45
C GLU A 127 -15.87 5.17 10.24
N LEU A 128 -15.92 3.99 9.65
CA LEU A 128 -17.17 3.28 9.40
C LEU A 128 -17.13 1.92 10.08
N ASP A 129 -18.11 1.65 10.95
CA ASP A 129 -18.20 0.34 11.62
C ASP A 129 -19.01 -0.67 10.80
N VAL A 130 -18.29 -1.64 10.24
CA VAL A 130 -18.87 -2.69 9.40
C VAL A 130 -19.82 -3.60 10.18
N LYS A 131 -19.72 -3.69 11.51
CA LYS A 131 -20.65 -4.49 12.33
C LYS A 131 -22.09 -3.97 12.27
N LEU A 132 -22.27 -2.68 11.99
CA LEU A 132 -23.60 -2.08 11.90
C LEU A 132 -24.26 -2.33 10.53
N TRP A 133 -23.50 -2.79 9.54
CA TRP A 133 -24.00 -3.02 8.20
C TRP A 133 -24.72 -4.38 8.12
N LYS A 134 -26.05 -4.36 8.13
CA LYS A 134 -26.88 -5.58 7.93
C LYS A 134 -27.35 -5.68 6.49
N ARG A 135 -27.58 -4.54 5.85
CA ARG A 135 -28.04 -4.38 4.47
C ARG A 135 -27.20 -3.32 3.75
N GLU A 136 -27.36 -3.27 2.45
CA GLU A 136 -26.66 -2.30 1.61
C GLU A 136 -27.14 -0.87 1.89
N GLU A 137 -28.41 -0.71 2.23
CA GLU A 137 -28.96 0.58 2.66
C GLU A 137 -28.24 1.10 3.91
N ASP A 138 -28.03 0.25 4.92
CA ASP A 138 -27.35 0.63 6.17
C ASP A 138 -25.92 1.13 5.90
N MET A 139 -25.22 0.44 5.00
CA MET A 139 -23.87 0.82 4.57
C MET A 139 -23.88 2.19 3.86
N TRP A 140 -24.78 2.41 2.90
CA TRP A 140 -24.83 3.68 2.16
C TRP A 140 -25.30 4.85 3.02
N ILE A 141 -26.22 4.61 3.96
CA ILE A 141 -26.67 5.62 4.91
C ILE A 141 -25.47 6.06 5.77
N MET A 142 -24.78 5.10 6.42
CA MET A 142 -23.61 5.42 7.23
C MET A 142 -22.53 6.12 6.40
N PHE A 143 -22.21 5.61 5.21
CA PHE A 143 -21.22 6.23 4.33
C PHE A 143 -21.57 7.68 4.00
N LEU A 144 -22.85 7.99 3.72
CA LEU A 144 -23.29 9.34 3.37
C LEU A 144 -23.40 10.28 4.58
N GLU A 145 -23.66 9.74 5.77
CA GLU A 145 -23.75 10.49 7.02
C GLU A 145 -22.37 10.88 7.56
N GLU A 146 -21.39 9.98 7.45
CA GLU A 146 -20.00 10.18 7.89
C GLU A 146 -19.11 10.73 6.75
N LEU A 147 -19.68 11.47 5.78
CA LEU A 147 -18.86 12.18 4.79
C LEU A 147 -18.27 13.43 5.44
N PRO A 148 -16.99 13.76 5.17
CA PRO A 148 -16.45 15.03 5.62
C PRO A 148 -17.25 16.18 5.01
N ASP A 149 -17.44 17.27 5.77
CA ASP A 149 -18.25 18.42 5.34
C ASP A 149 -17.83 19.00 3.98
N ALA A 150 -16.54 18.91 3.65
CA ALA A 150 -15.98 19.32 2.36
C ALA A 150 -16.59 18.57 1.15
N PHE A 151 -17.11 17.36 1.38
CA PHE A 151 -17.69 16.48 0.37
C PHE A 151 -19.19 16.24 0.60
N ALA A 152 -19.84 17.01 1.49
CA ALA A 152 -21.27 16.88 1.75
C ALA A 152 -22.09 17.29 0.51
N VAL A 153 -22.30 16.33 -0.39
CA VAL A 153 -23.16 16.49 -1.57
C VAL A 153 -24.63 16.41 -1.14
N HIS A 154 -25.53 16.91 -2.00
CA HIS A 154 -26.99 16.81 -1.85
C HIS A 154 -27.46 15.53 -1.13
N LYS A 155 -28.24 15.71 -0.07
CA LYS A 155 -28.87 14.61 0.67
C LYS A 155 -29.70 13.72 -0.27
N PRO A 156 -29.76 12.41 -0.01
CA PRO A 156 -30.56 11.51 -0.82
C PRO A 156 -32.04 11.91 -0.80
N GLU A 157 -32.71 11.77 -1.95
CA GLU A 157 -34.14 12.12 -2.10
C GLU A 157 -35.05 11.24 -1.24
N SER A 158 -34.63 9.99 -1.01
CA SER A 158 -35.28 9.03 -0.13
C SER A 158 -34.27 8.03 0.43
N LEU A 159 -34.67 7.27 1.46
CA LEU A 159 -33.88 6.15 2.00
C LEU A 159 -34.07 4.86 1.20
N GLN A 160 -34.62 4.92 -0.02
CA GLN A 160 -34.65 3.77 -0.90
C GLN A 160 -33.26 3.52 -1.49
N LEU A 161 -32.91 2.24 -1.65
CA LEU A 161 -31.59 1.82 -2.12
C LEU A 161 -31.16 2.47 -3.44
N LEU A 162 -32.09 2.71 -4.36
CA LEU A 162 -31.80 3.35 -5.64
C LEU A 162 -31.30 4.79 -5.47
N ASP A 163 -31.95 5.55 -4.60
CA ASP A 163 -31.63 6.95 -4.34
C ASP A 163 -30.36 7.07 -3.49
N LEU A 164 -30.18 6.18 -2.51
CA LEU A 164 -28.93 6.04 -1.75
C LEU A 164 -27.73 5.75 -2.67
N ARG A 165 -27.86 4.77 -3.59
CA ARG A 165 -26.79 4.47 -4.57
C ARG A 165 -26.49 5.66 -5.48
N ARG A 166 -27.51 6.41 -5.90
CA ARG A 166 -27.31 7.61 -6.74
C ARG A 166 -26.57 8.70 -5.97
N ALA A 167 -26.97 8.98 -4.73
CA ALA A 167 -26.29 9.94 -3.86
C ALA A 167 -24.85 9.51 -3.58
N ALA A 168 -24.64 8.26 -3.17
CA ALA A 168 -23.32 7.69 -2.90
C ALA A 168 -22.38 7.76 -4.12
N ARG A 169 -22.88 7.45 -5.33
CA ARG A 169 -22.09 7.59 -6.56
C ARG A 169 -21.65 9.02 -6.84
N ARG A 170 -22.50 10.02 -6.55
CA ARG A 170 -22.13 11.44 -6.71
C ARG A 170 -21.09 11.83 -5.66
N ALA A 171 -21.31 11.46 -4.41
CA ALA A 171 -20.37 11.70 -3.32
C ALA A 171 -18.99 11.09 -3.61
N LEU A 172 -18.93 9.82 -4.03
CA LEU A 172 -17.68 9.14 -4.38
C LEU A 172 -16.93 9.84 -5.53
N LEU A 173 -17.62 10.44 -6.51
CA LEU A 173 -16.97 11.20 -7.58
C LEU A 173 -16.35 12.51 -7.09
N GLU A 174 -16.99 13.21 -6.16
CA GLU A 174 -16.42 14.40 -5.53
C GLU A 174 -15.26 14.04 -4.60
N LEU A 175 -15.40 12.94 -3.88
CA LEU A 175 -14.39 12.42 -2.97
C LEU A 175 -13.10 12.03 -3.71
N CYS A 176 -13.22 11.38 -4.86
CA CYS A 176 -12.07 11.10 -5.74
C CYS A 176 -11.39 12.34 -6.31
N ARG A 177 -11.95 13.55 -6.14
CA ARG A 177 -11.30 14.81 -6.52
C ARG A 177 -10.62 15.54 -5.37
N GLY A 178 -10.82 15.09 -4.13
CA GLY A 178 -10.20 15.67 -2.95
C GLY A 178 -9.33 14.66 -2.21
N GLU A 179 -9.01 14.96 -0.96
CA GLU A 179 -8.25 14.09 -0.08
C GLU A 179 -9.18 13.48 0.98
N ALA A 180 -9.20 12.15 1.11
CA ALA A 180 -10.01 11.46 2.10
C ALA A 180 -9.44 10.08 2.50
N LEU A 181 -9.50 9.76 3.79
CA LEU A 181 -9.13 8.48 4.36
C LEU A 181 -10.34 7.83 5.03
N PHE A 182 -10.75 6.66 4.55
CA PHE A 182 -11.80 5.87 5.19
C PHE A 182 -11.20 4.67 5.92
N ILE A 183 -11.58 4.49 7.17
CA ILE A 183 -11.19 3.34 7.98
C ILE A 183 -12.42 2.49 8.24
N LEU A 184 -12.48 1.31 7.62
CA LEU A 184 -13.52 0.32 7.87
C LEU A 184 -13.12 -0.48 9.10
N ARG A 185 -13.77 -0.18 10.23
CA ARG A 185 -13.60 -0.86 11.51
C ARG A 185 -14.31 -2.22 11.48
N ASN A 186 -13.74 -3.21 12.16
CA ASN A 186 -14.34 -4.53 12.35
C ASN A 186 -14.66 -5.33 11.07
N VAL A 187 -13.80 -5.25 10.05
CA VAL A 187 -13.95 -6.05 8.83
C VAL A 187 -13.71 -7.54 9.15
N PRO A 188 -14.63 -8.45 8.79
CA PRO A 188 -14.45 -9.87 9.07
C PRO A 188 -13.21 -10.47 8.41
N GLY A 189 -12.40 -11.15 9.20
CA GLY A 189 -11.22 -11.86 8.74
C GLY A 189 -11.52 -13.11 7.91
N LYS A 190 -10.48 -13.82 7.44
CA LYS A 190 -10.64 -15.13 6.76
C LYS A 190 -11.46 -16.15 7.56
N ALA A 191 -11.29 -16.16 8.89
CA ALA A 191 -12.00 -17.09 9.76
C ALA A 191 -13.48 -16.69 9.97
N GLU A 192 -13.77 -15.38 10.01
CA GLU A 192 -15.09 -14.82 10.30
C GLU A 192 -15.93 -14.57 9.04
N ALA A 193 -15.30 -14.51 7.87
CA ALA A 193 -15.96 -14.26 6.59
C ALA A 193 -17.01 -15.33 6.25
N SER A 194 -16.81 -16.58 6.70
CA SER A 194 -17.78 -17.67 6.51
C SER A 194 -19.03 -17.49 7.37
N SER A 195 -18.90 -16.93 8.57
CA SER A 195 -20.01 -16.60 9.47
C SER A 195 -20.71 -15.29 9.13
N CYS A 196 -19.99 -14.34 8.49
CA CYS A 196 -20.51 -13.01 8.16
C CYS A 196 -20.33 -12.66 6.67
N PRO A 197 -20.88 -13.46 5.74
CA PRO A 197 -20.65 -13.26 4.30
C PRO A 197 -21.29 -11.96 3.77
N ALA A 198 -22.37 -11.48 4.40
CA ALA A 198 -23.02 -10.24 4.05
C ALA A 198 -22.09 -9.02 4.25
N ALA A 199 -21.45 -8.92 5.41
CA ALA A 199 -20.54 -7.82 5.73
C ALA A 199 -19.37 -7.72 4.72
N ILE A 200 -18.75 -8.85 4.36
CA ILE A 200 -17.69 -8.88 3.35
C ILE A 200 -18.20 -8.47 1.97
N THR A 201 -19.43 -8.87 1.62
CA THR A 201 -20.06 -8.47 0.37
C THR A 201 -20.29 -6.96 0.33
N LEU A 202 -20.71 -6.36 1.43
CA LEU A 202 -20.91 -4.91 1.54
C LEU A 202 -19.59 -4.14 1.43
N VAL A 203 -18.55 -4.57 2.15
CA VAL A 203 -17.18 -4.02 2.00
C VAL A 203 -16.71 -4.10 0.54
N ALA A 204 -16.97 -5.21 -0.14
CA ALA A 204 -16.64 -5.37 -1.55
C ALA A 204 -17.44 -4.43 -2.46
N ILE A 205 -18.72 -4.19 -2.18
CA ILE A 205 -19.56 -3.25 -2.93
C ILE A 205 -19.01 -1.82 -2.78
N LEU A 206 -18.70 -1.38 -1.56
CA LEU A 206 -18.14 -0.05 -1.32
C LEU A 206 -16.79 0.13 -2.03
N ALA A 207 -15.86 -0.81 -1.85
CA ALA A 207 -14.55 -0.75 -2.49
C ALA A 207 -14.65 -0.76 -4.03
N ALA A 208 -15.57 -1.52 -4.60
CA ALA A 208 -15.80 -1.50 -6.05
C ALA A 208 -16.39 -0.18 -6.53
N ALA A 209 -17.34 0.39 -5.80
CA ALA A 209 -17.93 1.68 -6.14
C ALA A 209 -16.88 2.80 -6.11
N LEU A 210 -15.99 2.79 -5.11
CA LEU A 210 -14.87 3.74 -5.02
C LEU A 210 -13.89 3.54 -6.19
N SER A 211 -13.51 2.30 -6.49
CA SER A 211 -12.62 2.01 -7.64
C SER A 211 -13.24 2.44 -8.98
N GLU A 212 -14.54 2.26 -9.16
CA GLU A 212 -15.27 2.71 -10.35
C GLU A 212 -15.29 4.24 -10.43
N ALA A 213 -15.57 4.94 -9.32
CA ALA A 213 -15.55 6.40 -9.26
C ALA A 213 -14.17 6.96 -9.59
N TRP A 214 -13.12 6.39 -9.00
CA TRP A 214 -11.72 6.75 -9.27
C TRP A 214 -11.39 6.67 -10.76
N ARG A 215 -11.64 5.52 -11.40
CA ARG A 215 -11.38 5.32 -12.83
C ARG A 215 -12.15 6.31 -13.71
N ARG A 216 -13.36 6.68 -13.30
CA ARG A 216 -14.17 7.65 -14.05
C ARG A 216 -13.62 9.06 -13.95
N VAL A 217 -13.13 9.49 -12.78
CA VAL A 217 -12.47 10.80 -12.62
C VAL A 217 -11.14 10.80 -13.38
N GLU A 218 -10.33 9.76 -13.22
CA GLU A 218 -9.06 9.58 -13.93
C GLU A 218 -9.22 9.63 -15.46
N ALA A 219 -10.27 8.99 -16.00
CA ALA A 219 -10.54 9.00 -17.43
C ALA A 219 -11.11 10.32 -17.96
N ALA A 220 -11.84 11.07 -17.13
CA ALA A 220 -12.47 12.34 -17.55
C ALA A 220 -11.53 13.54 -17.38
N GLU A 221 -10.94 13.67 -16.20
CA GLU A 221 -10.11 14.81 -15.79
C GLU A 221 -9.00 14.33 -14.83
N PRO A 222 -7.90 13.74 -15.36
CA PRO A 222 -6.84 13.20 -14.52
C PRO A 222 -6.15 14.26 -13.65
N ALA A 223 -6.18 15.54 -14.07
CA ALA A 223 -5.61 16.65 -13.33
C ALA A 223 -6.39 17.02 -12.06
N THR A 224 -7.66 16.60 -11.95
CA THR A 224 -8.50 16.83 -10.76
C THR A 224 -8.56 15.61 -9.85
N LEU A 225 -7.81 14.55 -10.17
CA LEU A 225 -7.76 13.35 -9.34
C LEU A 225 -7.06 13.66 -8.01
N GLY A 226 -7.78 13.43 -6.92
CA GLY A 226 -7.31 13.62 -5.57
C GLY A 226 -6.64 12.37 -5.00
N ARG A 227 -6.64 12.28 -3.66
CA ARG A 227 -5.96 11.25 -2.90
C ARG A 227 -6.95 10.58 -1.94
N VAL A 228 -7.37 9.36 -2.29
CA VAL A 228 -8.30 8.58 -1.47
C VAL A 228 -7.65 7.29 -1.02
N ALA A 229 -7.77 6.97 0.26
CA ALA A 229 -7.35 5.68 0.82
C ALA A 229 -8.50 5.01 1.57
N LEU A 230 -8.60 3.69 1.43
CA LEU A 230 -9.54 2.83 2.13
C LEU A 230 -8.74 1.80 2.93
N VAL A 231 -8.88 1.83 4.25
CA VAL A 231 -8.20 0.91 5.17
C VAL A 231 -9.21 -0.08 5.72
N LEU A 232 -8.93 -1.37 5.57
CA LEU A 232 -9.71 -2.45 6.13
C LEU A 232 -9.07 -2.90 7.45
N GLU A 233 -9.73 -2.66 8.57
CA GLU A 233 -9.24 -3.12 9.87
C GLU A 233 -9.89 -4.45 10.24
N GLY A 234 -9.08 -5.49 10.44
CA GLY A 234 -9.60 -6.81 10.77
C GLY A 234 -8.51 -7.86 10.97
N SER A 235 -8.89 -8.99 11.56
CA SER A 235 -7.96 -10.08 11.82
C SER A 235 -7.68 -10.87 10.53
N ALA A 236 -6.41 -11.03 10.15
CA ALA A 236 -6.01 -11.87 9.01
C ALA A 236 -6.79 -11.60 7.70
N ILE A 237 -6.98 -10.33 7.33
CA ILE A 237 -7.57 -9.94 6.06
C ILE A 237 -6.73 -10.50 4.89
N GLY A 238 -7.40 -10.97 3.83
CA GLY A 238 -6.72 -11.50 2.64
C GLY A 238 -6.06 -10.40 1.81
N SER A 239 -5.10 -10.77 0.96
CA SER A 239 -4.43 -9.83 0.04
C SER A 239 -5.28 -9.41 -1.17
N ARG A 240 -6.51 -9.93 -1.30
CA ARG A 240 -7.42 -9.63 -2.40
C ARG A 240 -8.86 -9.60 -1.94
N LEU A 241 -9.61 -8.61 -2.42
CA LEU A 241 -11.05 -8.48 -2.26
C LEU A 241 -11.74 -8.73 -3.59
N ARG A 242 -12.72 -9.64 -3.61
CA ARG A 242 -13.52 -9.91 -4.82
C ARG A 242 -14.81 -9.12 -4.76
N ALA A 243 -15.01 -8.24 -5.74
CA ALA A 243 -16.24 -7.49 -5.91
C ALA A 243 -16.84 -7.78 -7.29
N GLY A 244 -17.75 -8.74 -7.35
CA GLY A 244 -18.33 -9.23 -8.60
C GLY A 244 -17.28 -9.83 -9.55
N ARG A 245 -17.01 -9.14 -10.66
CA ARG A 245 -15.99 -9.54 -11.65
C ARG A 245 -14.61 -8.95 -11.35
N ASN A 246 -14.53 -7.93 -10.51
CA ASN A 246 -13.29 -7.24 -10.18
C ASN A 246 -12.59 -7.93 -9.01
N ARG A 247 -11.26 -7.95 -9.06
CA ARG A 247 -10.38 -8.36 -7.96
C ARG A 247 -9.54 -7.16 -7.59
N LEU A 248 -9.71 -6.66 -6.37
CA LEU A 248 -8.96 -5.53 -5.84
C LEU A 248 -7.80 -6.07 -5.00
N HIS A 249 -6.60 -5.55 -5.22
CA HIS A 249 -5.44 -5.86 -4.39
C HIS A 249 -5.51 -5.10 -3.07
N ILE A 250 -5.20 -5.78 -1.97
CA ILE A 250 -5.14 -5.17 -0.63
C ILE A 250 -3.69 -5.17 -0.19
N GLU A 251 -3.17 -3.99 0.16
CA GLU A 251 -1.81 -3.82 0.68
C GLU A 251 -1.80 -3.87 2.22
N PRO A 252 -1.02 -4.78 2.85
CA PRO A 252 -0.91 -4.81 4.29
C PRO A 252 -0.07 -3.63 4.80
N LEU A 253 -0.62 -2.88 5.76
CA LEU A 253 0.12 -1.89 6.55
C LEU A 253 0.82 -2.62 7.70
N ASN A 254 2.14 -2.64 7.66
CA ASN A 254 3.01 -3.25 8.68
C ASN A 254 3.60 -2.19 9.61
#